data_AF-A0A955X0X8-F1
#
_entry.id   AF-A0A955X0X8-F1
#
_cell.length_a   1.000
_cell.length_b   1.000
_cell.length_c   1.000
_cell.angle_alpha   90.00
_cell.angle_beta   90.00
_cell.angle_gamma   90.00
#
_symmetry.space_group_name_H-M   'P 1'
#
loop_
_entity.id
_entity.type
_entity.pdbx_description
1 polymer ?
#
loop_
_entity_poly.entity_id
_entity_poly.type
_entity_poly.pdbx_seq_one_letter_code
_entity_poly.pdbx_strand_id
1 'polypeptide(L)'
;MASGPKSKQDRVFIKDGLKHYRKTYSRTEVRIGAVILALLGAIGVWVAYKGAHPDPSLLALDVVNPGQSASKAVVDRGPVPEGLALEGWKESGLRVYDPSNVYEKIDGREGYYKSFGFQRLYFLTLEQTDDPTTLVDIELFDLGTTENALGAYSGELGEGMKPEADATGVAHYAQNAFYMVRGRHYLRALGSADNPVIHGELEHIRARFSEALEGEPLPWAFQLFIG
;
A
#
# COMPACT_ATOMS: atom_id res chain seq x y z
N MET A 1 -23.99 -77.18 60.44
CA MET A 1 -25.12 -76.45 61.04
C MET A 1 -24.73 -74.99 61.19
N ALA A 2 -25.58 -74.12 60.62
CA ALA A 2 -25.91 -72.76 61.03
C ALA A 2 -24.86 -71.62 61.01
N SER A 3 -25.27 -70.60 60.25
CA SER A 3 -25.19 -69.15 60.56
C SER A 3 -23.88 -68.44 60.24
N GLY A 4 -23.84 -67.39 59.41
CA GLY A 4 -24.89 -66.59 58.79
C GLY A 4 -24.23 -65.51 57.91
N PRO A 5 -24.97 -64.82 57.03
CA PRO A 5 -24.41 -63.93 56.03
C PRO A 5 -24.14 -62.54 56.62
N LYS A 6 -22.96 -61.97 56.35
CA LYS A 6 -22.73 -60.53 56.50
C LYS A 6 -22.45 -59.93 55.13
N SER A 7 -23.41 -59.13 54.68
CA SER A 7 -23.39 -58.34 53.45
C SER A 7 -22.13 -57.47 53.38
N LYS A 8 -21.22 -57.82 52.47
CA LYS A 8 -20.21 -56.88 52.02
C LYS A 8 -20.87 -55.98 51.00
N GLN A 9 -21.07 -54.73 51.41
CA GLN A 9 -21.32 -53.61 50.50
C GLN A 9 -20.17 -53.56 49.49
N ASP A 10 -20.38 -54.14 48.32
CA ASP A 10 -19.53 -53.86 47.15
C ASP A 10 -19.85 -52.44 46.72
N ARG A 11 -19.15 -51.51 47.37
CA ARG A 11 -18.96 -50.17 46.88
C ARG A 11 -18.27 -50.32 45.52
N VAL A 12 -19.00 -50.01 44.45
CA VAL A 12 -18.51 -49.85 43.09
C VAL A 12 -17.56 -48.64 43.07
N PHE A 13 -16.43 -48.75 43.74
CA PHE A 13 -15.32 -47.82 43.62
C PHE A 13 -14.50 -48.26 42.41
N ILE A 14 -14.61 -47.44 41.37
CA ILE A 14 -13.74 -47.27 40.21
C ILE A 14 -12.39 -47.97 40.42
N LYS A 15 -12.21 -49.15 39.80
CA LYS A 15 -10.97 -49.93 39.83
C LYS A 15 -9.88 -49.41 38.88
N ASP A 16 -10.19 -48.37 38.11
CA ASP A 16 -9.21 -47.69 37.27
C ASP A 16 -8.79 -46.40 37.97
N GLY A 17 -7.77 -46.52 38.82
CA GLY A 17 -7.05 -45.36 39.32
C GLY A 17 -6.67 -44.45 38.16
N LEU A 18 -6.88 -43.15 38.33
CA LEU A 18 -6.50 -42.07 37.42
C LEU A 18 -5.22 -42.43 36.68
N LYS A 19 -5.33 -42.87 35.42
CA LYS A 19 -4.17 -43.09 34.57
C LYS A 19 -3.49 -41.73 34.43
N HIS A 20 -2.44 -41.51 35.21
CA HIS A 20 -1.52 -40.41 34.97
C HIS A 20 -0.95 -40.62 33.57
N TYR A 21 -1.44 -39.84 32.61
CA TYR A 21 -0.86 -39.71 31.30
C TYR A 21 0.51 -39.04 31.49
N ARG A 22 1.53 -39.83 31.84
CA ARG A 22 2.92 -39.39 31.78
C ARG A 22 3.21 -39.11 30.32
N LYS A 23 3.16 -37.83 29.91
CA LYS A 23 3.75 -37.37 28.64
C LYS A 23 5.24 -37.65 28.71
N THR A 24 5.66 -38.85 28.29
CA THR A 24 7.04 -39.10 27.93
C THR A 24 7.26 -38.43 26.59
N TYR A 25 7.66 -37.17 26.62
CA TYR A 25 8.06 -36.43 25.43
C TYR A 25 9.19 -37.20 24.74
N SER A 26 8.99 -37.54 23.47
CA SER A 26 10.02 -38.20 22.68
C SER A 26 11.21 -37.26 22.55
N ARG A 27 12.44 -37.77 22.72
CA ARG A 27 13.68 -36.98 22.56
C ARG A 27 13.73 -36.29 21.18
N THR A 28 13.05 -36.85 20.18
CA THR A 28 12.95 -36.27 18.83
C THR A 28 12.06 -35.02 18.81
N GLU A 29 10.95 -35.02 19.55
CA GLU A 29 10.02 -33.89 19.63
C GLU A 29 10.66 -32.70 20.36
N VAL A 30 11.41 -32.98 21.42
CA VAL A 30 12.20 -31.96 22.13
C VAL A 30 13.29 -31.36 21.23
N ARG A 31 13.95 -32.17 20.39
CA ARG A 31 14.95 -31.70 19.44
C ARG A 31 14.32 -30.81 18.35
N ILE A 32 13.19 -31.21 17.80
CA ILE A 32 12.47 -30.41 16.80
C ILE A 32 12.03 -29.07 17.40
N GLY A 33 11.44 -29.09 18.60
CA GLY A 33 11.06 -27.87 19.31
C GLY A 33 12.25 -26.92 19.57
N ALA A 34 13.40 -27.48 19.96
CA ALA A 34 14.61 -26.69 20.16
C ALA A 34 15.13 -26.05 18.86
N VAL A 35 15.06 -26.76 17.73
CA VAL A 35 15.46 -26.21 16.41
C VAL A 35 14.53 -25.07 16.00
N ILE A 36 13.21 -25.24 16.16
CA ILE A 36 12.23 -24.20 15.83
C ILE A 36 12.50 -22.94 16.69
N LEU A 37 12.71 -23.10 18.00
CA LEU A 37 13.01 -21.98 18.88
C LEU A 37 14.32 -21.27 18.52
N ALA A 38 15.35 -22.02 18.15
CA ALA A 38 16.62 -21.44 17.70
C ALA A 38 16.45 -20.63 16.40
N LEU A 39 15.65 -21.14 15.46
CA LEU A 39 15.40 -20.48 14.19
C LEU A 39 14.57 -19.20 14.37
N LEU A 40 13.55 -19.22 15.22
CA LEU A 40 12.79 -18.02 15.61
C LEU A 40 13.66 -16.99 16.34
N GLY A 41 14.54 -17.46 17.24
CA GLY A 41 15.52 -16.59 17.91
C GLY A 41 16.47 -15.91 16.92
N ALA A 42 16.96 -16.63 15.92
CA ALA A 42 17.82 -16.08 14.88
C ALA A 42 17.11 -15.00 14.05
N ILE A 43 15.85 -15.23 13.67
CA ILE A 43 15.03 -14.22 12.99
C ILE A 43 14.84 -12.98 13.88
N GLY A 44 14.50 -13.18 15.16
CA GLY A 44 14.33 -12.08 16.11
C GLY A 44 15.59 -11.23 16.28
N VAL A 45 16.76 -11.88 16.40
CA VAL A 45 18.06 -11.20 16.45
C VAL A 45 18.34 -10.45 15.16
N TRP A 46 18.03 -11.04 14.00
CA TRP A 46 18.22 -10.38 12.70
C TRP A 46 17.33 -9.15 12.52
N VAL A 47 16.06 -9.24 12.90
CA VAL A 47 15.12 -8.10 12.91
C VAL A 47 15.60 -7.02 13.88
N ALA A 48 16.05 -7.39 15.08
CA ALA A 48 16.60 -6.43 16.03
C ALA A 48 17.88 -5.77 15.50
N TYR A 49 18.75 -6.50 14.80
CA TYR A 49 19.96 -5.96 14.18
C TYR A 49 19.64 -4.97 13.06
N LYS A 50 18.64 -5.29 12.21
CA LYS A 50 18.13 -4.38 11.18
C LYS A 50 17.41 -3.17 11.80
N GLY A 51 16.66 -3.35 12.88
CA GLY A 51 16.01 -2.27 13.63
C GLY A 51 16.98 -1.40 14.43
N ALA A 52 18.15 -1.92 14.81
CA ALA A 52 19.21 -1.17 15.50
C ALA A 52 20.09 -0.33 14.55
N HIS A 53 19.93 -0.51 13.22
CA HIS A 53 20.42 0.41 12.21
C HIS A 53 19.24 1.14 11.53
N PRO A 54 18.46 1.93 12.28
CA PRO A 54 17.44 2.77 11.67
C PRO A 54 18.13 3.77 10.75
N ASP A 55 17.62 3.92 9.52
CA ASP A 55 18.14 4.90 8.58
C ASP A 55 17.98 6.30 9.20
N PRO A 56 19.09 6.98 9.57
CA PRO A 56 19.01 8.25 10.29
C PRO A 56 18.38 9.36 9.44
N SER A 57 18.25 9.16 8.12
CA SER A 57 17.54 10.08 7.23
C SER A 57 16.02 10.13 7.50
N LEU A 58 15.44 9.08 8.11
CA LEU A 58 14.01 9.02 8.47
C LEU A 58 13.70 9.72 9.80
N LEU A 59 14.72 10.00 10.61
CA LEU A 59 14.62 10.67 11.92
C LEU A 59 15.32 12.03 11.95
N ALA A 60 15.87 12.48 10.81
CA ALA A 60 16.37 13.84 10.64
C ALA A 60 15.20 14.83 10.62
N LEU A 61 14.66 15.13 11.80
CA LEU A 61 14.05 16.44 12.05
C LEU A 61 15.20 17.45 11.95
N ASP A 62 15.27 18.15 10.82
CA ASP A 62 16.19 19.28 10.65
C ASP A 62 15.94 20.29 11.78
N VAL A 63 16.79 20.24 12.80
CA VAL A 63 16.96 21.34 13.74
C VAL A 63 17.57 22.46 12.91
N VAL A 64 16.72 23.36 12.44
CA VAL A 64 17.09 24.54 11.67
C VAL A 64 18.15 25.32 12.45
N ASN A 65 19.38 25.25 11.97
CA ASN A 65 20.46 26.14 12.38
C ASN A 65 20.34 27.40 11.50
N PRO A 66 19.96 28.57 12.03
CA PRO A 66 19.74 29.77 11.24
C PRO A 66 21.09 30.33 10.79
N GLY A 67 21.62 29.79 9.69
CA GLY A 67 22.92 30.20 9.16
C GLY A 67 23.45 29.38 7.99
N GLN A 68 22.87 28.22 7.69
CA GLN A 68 23.18 27.50 6.46
C GLN A 68 22.01 27.64 5.50
N SER A 69 22.17 28.53 4.50
CA SER A 69 21.41 28.45 3.26
C SER A 69 21.61 27.06 2.68
N ALA A 70 20.65 26.18 2.97
CA ALA A 70 20.46 24.97 2.21
C ALA A 70 20.22 25.41 0.76
N SER A 71 21.21 25.20 -0.10
CA SER A 71 20.94 25.06 -1.51
C SER A 71 19.85 23.98 -1.59
N LYS A 72 18.65 24.37 -2.06
CA LYS A 72 17.57 23.44 -2.38
C LYS A 72 18.20 22.32 -3.20
N ALA A 73 18.39 21.14 -2.60
CA ALA A 73 18.61 19.94 -3.37
C ALA A 73 17.37 19.81 -4.24
N VAL A 74 17.54 19.97 -5.55
CA VAL A 74 16.46 19.76 -6.52
C VAL A 74 16.13 18.28 -6.42
N VAL A 75 15.06 17.95 -5.70
CA VAL A 75 14.51 16.59 -5.69
C VAL A 75 14.08 16.31 -7.12
N ASP A 76 14.66 15.28 -7.74
CA ASP A 76 14.24 14.83 -9.07
C ASP A 76 12.76 14.43 -9.02
N ARG A 77 11.90 15.24 -9.63
CA ARG A 77 10.45 15.03 -9.65
C ARG A 77 10.01 13.99 -10.67
N GLY A 78 10.94 13.52 -11.51
CA GLY A 78 10.63 12.63 -12.63
C GLY A 78 9.51 13.20 -13.51
N PRO A 79 8.46 12.42 -13.82
CA PRO A 79 7.35 12.85 -14.67
C PRO A 79 6.29 13.70 -13.95
N VAL A 80 6.46 14.01 -12.65
CA VAL A 80 5.51 14.82 -11.89
C VAL A 80 5.75 16.31 -12.15
N PRO A 81 4.79 17.06 -12.72
CA PRO A 81 4.97 18.47 -13.01
C PRO A 81 5.05 19.32 -11.73
N GLU A 82 5.55 20.54 -11.89
CA GLU A 82 5.45 21.60 -10.89
C GLU A 82 4.09 22.33 -10.99
N GLY A 83 3.76 23.11 -9.97
CA GLY A 83 2.55 23.95 -9.99
C GLY A 83 1.25 23.14 -9.94
N LEU A 84 1.28 22.01 -9.25
CA LEU A 84 0.12 21.14 -9.01
C LEU A 84 -0.87 21.74 -8.02
N ALA A 85 -0.42 22.56 -7.07
CA ALA A 85 -1.27 23.21 -6.08
C ALA A 85 -1.88 24.51 -6.65
N LEU A 86 -3.20 24.67 -6.60
CA LEU A 86 -3.85 25.97 -6.81
C LEU A 86 -3.54 26.94 -5.66
N GLU A 87 -3.93 28.22 -5.85
CA GLU A 87 -3.93 29.19 -4.75
C GLU A 87 -4.78 28.66 -3.58
N GLY A 88 -4.24 28.78 -2.36
CA GLY A 88 -4.87 28.22 -1.16
C GLY A 88 -4.50 26.76 -0.88
N TRP A 89 -3.74 26.09 -1.75
CA TRP A 89 -3.19 24.76 -1.52
C TRP A 89 -1.68 24.79 -1.32
N LYS A 90 -1.17 23.79 -0.61
CA LYS A 90 0.26 23.52 -0.47
C LYS A 90 0.58 22.09 -0.87
N GLU A 91 1.68 21.92 -1.59
CA GLU A 91 2.21 20.61 -1.92
C GLU A 91 3.08 20.11 -0.76
N SER A 92 2.84 18.87 -0.32
CA SER A 92 3.77 18.15 0.56
C SER A 92 5.00 17.67 -0.23
N GLY A 93 6.01 17.16 0.47
CA GLY A 93 7.21 16.64 -0.20
C GLY A 93 6.89 15.41 -1.08
N LEU A 94 7.38 15.42 -2.32
CA LEU A 94 7.32 14.28 -3.22
C LEU A 94 8.08 13.09 -2.65
N ARG A 95 7.42 11.92 -2.61
CA ARG A 95 8.02 10.63 -2.25
C ARG A 95 7.98 9.70 -3.46
N VAL A 96 9.04 8.92 -3.64
CA VAL A 96 9.13 7.94 -4.73
C VAL A 96 9.31 6.56 -4.12
N TYR A 97 8.45 5.62 -4.54
CA TYR A 97 8.51 4.23 -4.14
C TYR A 97 8.87 3.36 -5.35
N ASP A 98 9.57 2.27 -5.08
CA ASP A 98 10.01 1.26 -6.05
C ASP A 98 9.47 -0.12 -5.63
N PRO A 99 9.68 -1.19 -6.42
CA PRO A 99 9.10 -2.50 -6.12
C PRO A 99 9.51 -3.09 -4.77
N SER A 100 10.61 -2.60 -4.17
CA SER A 100 11.13 -3.05 -2.88
C SER A 100 10.46 -2.38 -1.69
N ASN A 101 9.86 -1.19 -1.82
CA ASN A 101 9.27 -0.45 -0.69
C ASN A 101 7.84 0.05 -0.92
N VAL A 102 7.26 -0.13 -2.11
CA VAL A 102 5.91 0.36 -2.43
C VAL A 102 4.83 -0.18 -1.48
N TYR A 103 5.04 -1.36 -0.87
CA TYR A 103 4.14 -1.93 0.13
C TYR A 103 3.86 -0.98 1.31
N GLU A 104 4.77 -0.05 1.60
CA GLU A 104 4.62 0.95 2.65
C GLU A 104 3.51 1.96 2.34
N LYS A 105 3.20 2.18 1.05
CA LYS A 105 2.17 3.13 0.61
C LYS A 105 0.86 2.47 0.20
N ILE A 106 0.90 1.30 -0.45
CA ILE A 106 -0.29 0.71 -1.09
C ILE A 106 -0.90 -0.48 -0.35
N ASP A 107 -0.58 -0.65 0.94
CA ASP A 107 -1.25 -1.54 1.92
C ASP A 107 -1.68 -2.91 1.36
N GLY A 108 -0.72 -3.69 0.85
CA GLY A 108 -0.96 -5.06 0.37
C GLY A 108 -1.48 -5.17 -1.08
N ARG A 109 -1.75 -4.05 -1.76
CA ARG A 109 -2.15 -4.02 -3.17
C ARG A 109 -0.96 -4.06 -4.13
N GLU A 110 0.28 -4.18 -3.65
CA GLU A 110 1.47 -4.19 -4.52
C GLU A 110 1.50 -5.37 -5.49
N GLY A 111 0.92 -6.52 -5.11
CA GLY A 111 0.80 -7.67 -6.00
C GLY A 111 0.03 -7.33 -7.28
N TYR A 112 -1.01 -6.50 -7.16
CA TYR A 112 -1.81 -6.03 -8.29
C TYR A 112 -0.94 -5.21 -9.26
N TYR A 113 -0.34 -4.12 -8.79
CA TYR A 113 0.44 -3.24 -9.68
C TYR A 113 1.71 -3.93 -10.20
N LYS A 114 2.37 -4.79 -9.42
CA LYS A 114 3.51 -5.60 -9.87
C LYS A 114 3.13 -6.55 -11.00
N SER A 115 1.90 -7.08 -11.01
CA SER A 115 1.42 -7.89 -12.13
C SER A 115 1.27 -7.10 -13.45
N PHE A 116 1.14 -5.77 -13.35
CA PHE A 116 1.15 -4.83 -14.46
C PHE A 116 2.51 -4.12 -14.64
N GLY A 117 3.62 -4.77 -14.30
CA GLY A 117 4.96 -4.25 -14.64
C GLY A 117 5.38 -2.99 -13.88
N PHE A 118 4.84 -2.77 -12.67
CA PHE A 118 5.19 -1.66 -11.78
C PHE A 118 6.70 -1.39 -11.70
N GLN A 119 7.09 -0.15 -12.01
CA GLN A 119 8.47 0.33 -11.91
C GLN A 119 8.63 1.32 -10.76
N ARG A 120 7.76 2.33 -10.67
CA ARG A 120 7.82 3.39 -9.67
C ARG A 120 6.44 3.92 -9.32
N LEU A 121 6.28 4.40 -8.10
CA LEU A 121 5.14 5.21 -7.66
C LEU A 121 5.68 6.56 -7.19
N TYR A 122 5.21 7.63 -7.82
CA TYR A 122 5.43 8.99 -7.37
C TYR A 122 4.21 9.41 -6.56
N PHE A 123 4.44 9.82 -5.31
CA PHE A 123 3.38 10.14 -4.36
C PHE A 123 3.59 11.50 -3.73
N LEU A 124 2.54 12.32 -3.72
CA LEU A 124 2.50 13.55 -2.95
C LEU A 124 1.06 13.83 -2.53
N THR A 125 0.91 14.60 -1.46
CA THR A 125 -0.38 15.09 -0.97
C THR A 125 -0.44 16.61 -1.16
N LEU A 126 -1.55 17.11 -1.66
CA LEU A 126 -1.92 18.52 -1.59
C LEU A 126 -2.81 18.74 -0.37
N GLU A 127 -2.52 19.78 0.40
CA GLU A 127 -3.30 20.15 1.58
C GLU A 127 -3.88 21.56 1.41
N GLN A 128 -5.16 21.75 1.73
CA GLN A 128 -5.74 23.07 1.75
C GLN A 128 -5.19 23.86 2.95
N THR A 129 -4.84 25.12 2.72
CA THR A 129 -4.22 25.99 3.73
C THR A 129 -5.22 26.38 4.82
N ASP A 130 -6.48 26.59 4.46
CA ASP A 130 -7.54 27.01 5.37
C ASP A 130 -8.12 25.86 6.20
N ASP A 131 -8.08 24.63 5.65
CA ASP A 131 -8.50 23.40 6.33
C ASP A 131 -7.55 22.24 5.99
N PRO A 132 -6.57 21.94 6.86
CA PRO A 132 -5.62 20.85 6.64
C PRO A 132 -6.23 19.44 6.60
N THR A 133 -7.53 19.28 6.84
CA THR A 133 -8.24 18.00 6.65
C THR A 133 -8.78 17.83 5.23
N THR A 134 -8.80 18.90 4.44
CA THR A 134 -9.10 18.89 3.01
C THR A 134 -7.82 18.59 2.24
N LEU A 135 -7.74 17.37 1.71
CA LEU A 135 -6.53 16.79 1.12
C LEU A 135 -6.81 16.26 -0.28
N VAL A 136 -5.79 16.24 -1.14
CA VAL A 136 -5.78 15.47 -2.39
C VAL A 136 -4.50 14.66 -2.46
N ASP A 137 -4.62 13.34 -2.40
CA ASP A 137 -3.51 12.40 -2.58
C ASP A 137 -3.30 12.14 -4.07
N ILE A 138 -2.08 12.34 -4.56
CA ILE A 138 -1.69 12.12 -5.95
C ILE A 138 -0.76 10.92 -6.00
N GLU A 139 -1.16 9.90 -6.77
CA GLU A 139 -0.45 8.66 -7.01
C GLU A 139 -0.21 8.49 -8.52
N LEU A 140 1.03 8.67 -8.96
CA LEU A 140 1.43 8.46 -10.36
C LEU A 140 2.28 7.20 -10.46
N PHE A 141 1.71 6.15 -11.03
CA PHE A 141 2.37 4.88 -11.30
C PHE A 141 3.08 4.92 -12.64
N ASP A 142 4.36 4.53 -12.67
CA ASP A 142 5.06 4.12 -13.90
C ASP A 142 4.95 2.59 -14.03
N LEU A 143 4.20 2.13 -15.03
CA LEU A 143 3.95 0.72 -15.30
C LEU A 143 4.73 0.18 -16.51
N GLY A 144 5.71 0.97 -16.99
CA GLY A 144 6.65 0.57 -18.03
C GLY A 144 6.13 0.59 -19.46
N THR A 145 4.86 0.24 -19.69
CA THR A 145 4.21 0.32 -21.02
C THR A 145 2.79 0.84 -20.93
N THR A 146 2.27 1.36 -22.04
CA THR A 146 0.90 1.85 -22.16
C THR A 146 -0.14 0.75 -21.94
N GLU A 147 0.11 -0.48 -22.41
CA GLU A 147 -0.79 -1.62 -22.20
C GLU A 147 -0.92 -2.00 -20.73
N ASN A 148 0.19 -1.95 -19.99
CA ASN A 148 0.18 -2.21 -18.56
C ASN A 148 -0.60 -1.13 -17.80
N ALA A 149 -0.38 0.15 -18.14
CA ALA A 149 -1.11 1.29 -17.58
C ALA A 149 -2.62 1.19 -17.83
N LEU A 150 -3.01 0.88 -19.07
CA LEU A 150 -4.41 0.64 -19.44
C LEU A 150 -4.99 -0.58 -18.73
N GLY A 151 -4.23 -1.67 -18.61
CA GLY A 151 -4.66 -2.87 -17.91
C GLY A 151 -4.96 -2.63 -16.43
N ALA A 152 -4.08 -1.90 -15.73
CA ALA A 152 -4.30 -1.49 -14.35
C ALA A 152 -5.51 -0.55 -14.23
N TYR A 153 -5.62 0.44 -15.11
CA TYR A 153 -6.77 1.35 -15.14
C TYR A 153 -8.10 0.60 -15.35
N SER A 154 -8.15 -0.30 -16.33
CA SER A 154 -9.35 -1.07 -16.63
C SER A 154 -9.74 -2.01 -15.51
N GLY A 155 -8.77 -2.56 -14.77
CA GLY A 155 -9.06 -3.42 -13.61
C GLY A 155 -9.57 -2.65 -12.39
N GLU A 156 -9.29 -1.35 -12.29
CA GLU A 156 -9.84 -0.47 -11.24
C GLU A 156 -11.10 0.30 -11.68
N LEU A 157 -11.44 0.29 -12.98
CA LEU A 157 -12.60 0.99 -13.51
C LEU A 157 -13.90 0.36 -12.95
N GLY A 158 -14.62 1.14 -12.12
CA GLY A 158 -15.86 0.72 -11.51
C GLY A 158 -16.98 0.46 -12.53
N GLU A 159 -17.93 -0.40 -12.16
CA GLU A 159 -19.10 -0.68 -12.99
C GLU A 159 -19.92 0.60 -13.27
N GLY A 160 -20.34 0.77 -14.53
CA GLY A 160 -21.15 1.91 -14.95
C GLY A 160 -20.38 3.23 -15.13
N MET A 161 -19.07 3.25 -14.84
CA MET A 161 -18.22 4.40 -15.13
C MET A 161 -18.00 4.52 -16.64
N LYS A 162 -18.12 5.75 -17.15
CA LYS A 162 -17.91 6.06 -18.57
C LYS A 162 -16.62 6.84 -18.74
N PRO A 163 -15.52 6.18 -19.11
CA PRO A 163 -14.27 6.86 -19.35
C PRO A 163 -14.34 7.74 -20.61
N GLU A 164 -13.69 8.89 -20.54
CA GLU A 164 -13.42 9.76 -21.69
C GLU A 164 -12.07 9.34 -22.28
N ALA A 165 -12.04 9.02 -23.57
CA ALA A 165 -10.79 8.76 -24.27
C ALA A 165 -10.55 9.78 -25.37
N ASP A 166 -9.28 10.10 -25.57
CA ASP A 166 -8.79 10.86 -26.71
C ASP A 166 -7.71 10.07 -27.46
N ALA A 167 -7.03 10.72 -28.40
CA ALA A 167 -5.98 10.07 -29.19
C ALA A 167 -4.72 9.69 -28.39
N THR A 168 -4.60 10.16 -27.14
CA THR A 168 -3.38 10.19 -26.34
C THR A 168 -3.52 9.55 -24.96
N GLY A 169 -4.74 9.18 -24.55
CA GLY A 169 -5.00 8.59 -23.26
C GLY A 169 -6.47 8.39 -22.95
N VAL A 170 -6.73 7.94 -21.74
CA VAL A 170 -8.08 7.74 -21.19
C VAL A 170 -8.15 8.32 -19.79
N ALA A 171 -9.27 8.94 -19.44
CA ALA A 171 -9.48 9.53 -18.13
C ALA A 171 -10.93 9.39 -17.67
N HIS A 172 -11.16 9.42 -16.36
CA HIS A 172 -12.50 9.56 -15.81
C HIS A 172 -12.47 10.27 -14.46
N TYR A 173 -13.58 10.94 -14.14
CA TYR A 173 -13.86 11.40 -12.79
C TYR A 173 -14.76 10.40 -12.06
N ALA A 174 -14.51 10.22 -10.77
CA ALA A 174 -15.42 9.65 -9.80
C ALA A 174 -15.83 10.74 -8.79
N GLN A 175 -16.65 10.41 -7.79
CA GLN A 175 -17.23 11.39 -6.84
C GLN A 175 -16.20 12.41 -6.31
N ASN A 176 -15.09 11.95 -5.75
CA ASN A 176 -14.03 12.77 -5.17
C ASN A 176 -12.65 12.43 -5.76
N ALA A 177 -12.59 11.86 -6.96
CA ALA A 177 -11.35 11.34 -7.51
C ALA A 177 -11.25 11.52 -9.02
N PHE A 178 -10.02 11.59 -9.50
CA PHE A 178 -9.68 11.66 -10.92
C PHE A 178 -8.68 10.57 -11.27
N TYR A 179 -8.90 9.93 -12.41
CA TYR A 179 -8.09 8.83 -12.91
C TYR A 179 -7.69 9.11 -14.35
N MET A 180 -6.43 8.87 -14.70
CA MET A 180 -5.96 9.06 -16.07
C MET A 180 -4.83 8.09 -16.43
N VAL A 181 -4.87 7.55 -17.64
CA VAL A 181 -3.73 6.90 -18.28
C VAL A 181 -3.23 7.76 -19.42
N ARG A 182 -1.92 8.00 -19.45
CA ARG A 182 -1.24 8.73 -20.51
C ARG A 182 0.16 8.14 -20.71
N GLY A 183 0.35 7.46 -21.84
CA GLY A 183 1.52 6.61 -22.08
C GLY A 183 1.61 5.49 -21.04
N ARG A 184 2.84 5.21 -20.57
CA ARG A 184 3.10 4.21 -19.50
C ARG A 184 2.66 4.62 -18.10
N HIS A 185 2.09 5.81 -17.94
CA HIS A 185 1.74 6.36 -16.64
C HIS A 185 0.26 6.20 -16.34
N TYR A 186 -0.03 5.73 -15.13
CA TYR A 186 -1.38 5.69 -14.58
C TYR A 186 -1.45 6.59 -13.34
N LEU A 187 -2.29 7.62 -13.43
CA LEU A 187 -2.52 8.63 -12.41
C LEU A 187 -3.82 8.35 -11.65
N ARG A 188 -3.76 8.46 -10.32
CA ARG A 188 -4.91 8.56 -9.42
C ARG A 188 -4.74 9.82 -8.58
N ALA A 189 -5.75 10.68 -8.55
CA ALA A 189 -5.84 11.81 -7.65
C ALA A 189 -7.09 11.64 -6.79
N LEU A 190 -6.93 11.55 -5.47
CA LEU A 190 -7.96 11.13 -4.52
C LEU A 190 -8.18 12.24 -3.49
N GLY A 191 -9.33 12.90 -3.56
CA GLY A 191 -9.73 13.92 -2.58
C GLY A 191 -10.22 13.31 -1.27
N SER A 192 -10.06 14.03 -0.16
CA SER A 192 -10.56 13.58 1.16
C SER A 192 -12.09 13.61 1.30
N ALA A 193 -12.79 14.39 0.46
CA ALA A 193 -14.23 14.52 0.46
C ALA A 193 -14.79 14.87 -0.94
N ASP A 194 -16.09 14.66 -1.14
CA ASP A 194 -16.80 15.12 -2.32
C ASP A 194 -17.27 16.57 -2.09
N ASN A 195 -16.50 17.54 -2.58
CA ASN A 195 -16.82 18.96 -2.47
C ASN A 195 -16.25 19.79 -3.64
N PRO A 196 -16.79 21.00 -3.89
CA PRO A 196 -16.37 21.83 -5.03
C PRO A 196 -14.90 22.28 -5.00
N VAL A 197 -14.31 22.42 -3.81
CA VAL A 197 -12.91 22.86 -3.65
C VAL A 197 -11.97 21.76 -4.15
N ILE A 198 -12.26 20.50 -3.79
CA ILE A 198 -11.54 19.32 -4.29
C ILE A 198 -11.77 19.15 -5.80
N HIS A 199 -12.99 19.32 -6.30
CA HIS A 199 -13.26 19.20 -7.74
C HIS A 199 -12.45 20.19 -8.57
N GLY A 200 -12.35 21.45 -8.12
CA GLY A 200 -11.51 22.46 -8.77
C GLY A 200 -10.02 22.07 -8.79
N GLU A 201 -9.52 21.50 -7.69
CA GLU A 201 -8.14 21.01 -7.64
C GLU A 201 -7.90 19.82 -8.58
N LEU A 202 -8.85 18.89 -8.66
CA LEU A 202 -8.77 17.73 -9.57
C LEU A 202 -8.78 18.15 -11.04
N GLU A 203 -9.55 19.16 -11.41
CA GLU A 203 -9.54 19.73 -12.77
C GLU A 203 -8.18 20.36 -13.12
N HIS A 204 -7.59 21.09 -12.17
CA HIS A 204 -6.25 21.67 -12.34
C HIS A 204 -5.19 20.58 -12.47
N ILE A 205 -5.25 19.54 -11.65
CA ILE A 205 -4.37 18.36 -11.74
C ILE A 205 -4.50 17.69 -13.12
N ARG A 206 -5.73 17.48 -13.62
CA ARG A 206 -5.97 16.94 -14.97
C ARG A 206 -5.25 17.75 -16.04
N ALA A 207 -5.40 19.08 -16.01
CA ALA A 207 -4.75 19.97 -16.98
C ALA A 207 -3.22 19.85 -16.91
N ARG A 208 -2.64 19.94 -15.71
CA ARG A 208 -1.19 19.85 -15.50
C ARG A 208 -0.59 18.55 -16.00
N PHE A 209 -1.20 17.41 -15.68
CA PHE A 209 -0.69 16.12 -16.14
C PHE A 209 -0.95 15.86 -17.63
N SER A 210 -2.02 16.43 -18.20
CA SER A 210 -2.27 16.33 -19.65
C SER A 210 -1.21 17.08 -20.47
N GLU A 211 -0.71 18.20 -19.94
CA GLU A 211 0.38 18.96 -20.54
C GLU A 211 1.76 18.30 -20.32
N ALA A 212 1.99 17.78 -19.13
CA ALA A 212 3.30 17.27 -18.73
C ALA A 212 3.61 15.86 -19.26
N LEU A 213 2.60 15.00 -19.38
CA LEU A 213 2.79 13.62 -19.80
C LEU A 213 2.62 13.49 -21.32
N GLU A 214 3.62 12.90 -21.95
CA GLU A 214 3.53 12.46 -23.33
C GLU A 214 2.47 11.36 -23.43
N GLY A 215 1.47 11.59 -24.26
CA GLY A 215 0.48 10.58 -24.57
C GLY A 215 0.93 9.68 -25.70
N GLU A 216 0.49 8.44 -25.66
CA GLU A 216 0.71 7.47 -26.72
C GLU A 216 -0.62 7.09 -27.35
N PRO A 217 -0.65 6.74 -28.65
CA PRO A 217 -1.84 6.25 -29.31
C PRO A 217 -2.43 5.07 -28.56
N LEU A 218 -3.71 5.16 -28.18
CA LEU A 218 -4.40 4.03 -27.57
C LEU A 218 -4.40 2.83 -28.54
N PRO A 219 -4.17 1.60 -28.04
CA PRO A 219 -4.31 0.40 -28.85
C PRO A 219 -5.69 0.35 -29.52
N TRP A 220 -5.75 -0.05 -30.79
CA TRP A 220 -7.00 -0.10 -31.56
C TRP A 220 -8.10 -0.91 -30.87
N ALA A 221 -7.72 -1.97 -30.14
CA ALA A 221 -8.67 -2.80 -29.41
C ALA A 221 -9.34 -2.04 -28.25
N PHE A 222 -8.65 -1.07 -27.66
CA PHE A 222 -9.19 -0.27 -26.56
C PHE A 222 -10.32 0.64 -27.06
N GLN A 223 -10.22 1.18 -28.28
CA GLN A 223 -11.26 2.02 -28.90
C GLN A 223 -12.63 1.33 -29.01
N LEU A 224 -12.68 0.00 -28.98
CA LEU A 224 -13.93 -0.77 -29.03
C LEU A 224 -14.73 -0.77 -27.71
N PHE A 225 -14.09 -0.41 -26.59
CA PHE A 225 -14.70 -0.47 -25.25
C PHE A 225 -15.11 0.90 -24.69
N ILE A 226 -14.84 1.98 -25.43
CA ILE A 226 -15.05 3.37 -25.02
C ILE A 226 -16.13 4.07 -25.89
N GLY A 227 -16.73 3.32 -26.83
CA GLY A 227 -17.76 3.79 -27.75
C GLY A 227 -19.18 3.44 -27.32
#